data_AF-A0A0F2L9P7-F1
#
_entry.id   AF-A0A0F2L9P7-F1
#
_cell.length_a   1.000
_cell.length_b   1.000
_cell.length_c   1.000
_cell.angle_alpha   90.00
_cell.angle_beta   90.00
_cell.angle_gamma   90.00
#
_symmetry.space_group_name_H-M   'P 1'
#
loop_
_entity.id
_entity.type
_entity.pdbx_description
1 polymer ?
#
loop_
_entity_poly.entity_id
_entity_poly.type
_entity_poly.pdbx_seq_one_letter_code
_entity_poly.pdbx_strand_id
1 'polypeptide(L)'
;MKKRREEGEGERKGSTLLDFLGVEPGGAQRKEAPAALDISEDIYKYISSKSKVSKDELFAWAKSKNYSVSSIIKAIDELSRAGRIKRRLDDEGKLVYSTA
;
A
#
# COMPACT_ATOMS: atom_id res chain seq x y z
N MET A 1 53.48 -38.33 17.01
CA MET A 1 53.16 -38.58 15.58
C MET A 1 51.96 -39.51 15.48
N LYS A 2 50.78 -39.02 15.09
CA LYS A 2 49.89 -39.64 14.08
C LYS A 2 48.61 -38.82 13.96
N LYS A 3 48.56 -38.15 12.81
CA LYS A 3 47.50 -37.34 12.24
C LYS A 3 46.41 -38.29 11.73
N ARG A 4 45.15 -38.08 12.10
CA ARG A 4 44.00 -38.63 11.38
C ARG A 4 42.96 -37.52 11.21
N ARG A 5 42.86 -37.06 9.97
CA ARG A 5 41.74 -36.27 9.43
C ARG A 5 40.67 -37.27 9.01
N GLU A 6 39.42 -36.93 9.32
CA GLU A 6 38.14 -37.34 8.70
C GLU A 6 37.15 -36.31 9.28
N GLU A 7 36.92 -35.15 8.66
CA GLU A 7 35.90 -34.88 7.62
C GLU A 7 34.56 -35.60 7.89
N GLY A 8 33.56 -34.79 8.25
CA GLY A 8 32.18 -35.18 8.47
C GLY A 8 31.29 -33.96 8.38
N GLU A 9 31.05 -33.50 7.14
CA GLU A 9 29.98 -32.58 6.78
C GLU A 9 28.64 -33.09 7.33
N GLY A 10 27.95 -32.22 8.05
CA GLY A 10 26.64 -32.49 8.63
C GLY A 10 25.85 -31.21 8.86
N GLU A 11 26.00 -30.23 7.96
CA GLU A 11 25.07 -29.12 7.85
C GLU A 11 23.70 -29.65 7.43
N ARG A 12 22.83 -29.92 8.41
CA ARG A 12 21.40 -30.12 8.15
C ARG A 12 20.61 -29.20 9.06
N LYS A 13 20.48 -27.97 8.54
CA LYS A 13 19.30 -27.11 8.52
C LYS A 13 18.36 -27.34 9.71
N GLY A 14 18.48 -26.45 10.69
CA GLY A 14 17.41 -26.20 11.63
C GLY A 14 16.09 -26.10 10.88
N SER A 15 15.14 -26.94 11.28
CA SER A 15 13.76 -26.93 10.86
C SER A 15 13.15 -25.57 11.18
N THR A 16 13.32 -24.62 10.26
CA THR A 16 12.72 -23.30 10.33
C THR A 16 11.21 -23.45 10.34
N LEU A 17 10.54 -22.75 11.26
CA LEU A 17 9.08 -22.66 11.44
C LEU A 17 8.26 -22.40 10.17
N LEU A 18 8.91 -22.05 9.07
CA LEU A 18 8.33 -21.79 7.76
C LEU A 18 7.79 -23.07 7.08
N ASP A 19 8.37 -24.25 7.37
CA ASP A 19 7.96 -25.53 6.78
C ASP A 19 6.66 -26.06 7.40
N PHE A 20 6.45 -25.85 8.71
CA PHE A 20 5.24 -26.24 9.44
C PHE A 20 3.99 -25.44 9.01
N LEU A 21 4.16 -24.21 8.54
CA LEU A 21 3.05 -23.34 8.12
C LEU A 21 2.61 -23.57 6.67
N GLY A 22 3.21 -24.53 5.95
CA GLY A 22 2.84 -24.82 4.55
C GLY A 22 2.95 -23.61 3.62
N VAL A 23 3.82 -22.65 3.96
CA VAL A 23 4.04 -21.46 3.13
C VAL A 23 5.00 -21.85 2.02
N GLU A 24 4.44 -22.35 0.92
CA GLU A 24 5.17 -22.38 -0.33
C GLU A 24 5.58 -20.94 -0.70
N PRO A 25 6.84 -20.67 -1.07
CA PRO A 25 7.23 -19.43 -1.74
C PRO A 25 6.76 -19.49 -3.20
N GLY A 26 5.46 -19.70 -3.39
CA GLY A 26 4.78 -19.78 -4.67
C GLY A 26 4.21 -18.43 -5.03
N GLY A 27 4.94 -17.70 -5.88
CA GLY A 27 4.34 -16.75 -6.82
C GLY A 27 3.37 -15.74 -6.23
N ALA A 28 3.89 -14.81 -5.43
CA ALA A 28 3.28 -13.49 -5.41
C ALA A 28 3.48 -12.89 -6.81
N GLN A 29 2.53 -13.17 -7.73
CA GLN A 29 2.15 -12.20 -8.74
C GLN A 29 1.77 -10.95 -7.96
N ARG A 30 2.78 -10.12 -7.65
CA ARG A 30 2.58 -8.69 -7.56
C ARG A 30 2.01 -8.35 -8.92
N LYS A 31 0.68 -8.36 -9.02
CA LYS A 31 -0.01 -7.52 -9.97
C LYS A 31 0.62 -6.16 -9.73
N GLU A 32 1.48 -5.76 -10.65
CA GLU A 32 2.01 -4.41 -10.68
C GLU A 32 0.77 -3.54 -10.66
N ALA A 33 0.49 -2.98 -9.48
CA ALA A 33 -0.60 -2.04 -9.36
C ALA A 33 -0.24 -0.94 -10.36
N PRO A 34 -1.15 -0.57 -11.27
CA PRO A 34 -0.89 0.51 -12.22
C PRO A 34 -0.33 1.68 -11.43
N ALA A 35 0.76 2.25 -11.95
CA ALA A 35 1.68 3.14 -11.28
C ALA A 35 0.96 4.05 -10.28
N ALA A 36 1.41 4.05 -9.02
CA ALA A 36 0.79 4.83 -7.94
C ALA A 36 0.58 6.32 -8.30
N LEU A 37 1.37 6.84 -9.26
CA LEU A 37 1.24 8.18 -9.81
C LEU A 37 -0.11 8.44 -10.49
N ASP A 38 -0.70 7.47 -11.20
CA ASP A 38 -1.97 7.65 -11.91
C ASP A 38 -3.13 7.85 -10.92
N ILE A 39 -3.15 7.07 -9.83
CA ILE A 39 -4.22 7.14 -8.83
C ILE A 39 -4.15 8.48 -8.07
N SER A 40 -2.95 8.92 -7.70
CA SER A 40 -2.73 10.20 -7.02
C SER A 40 -3.15 11.39 -7.89
N GLU A 41 -2.80 11.38 -9.18
CA GLU A 41 -3.23 12.42 -10.11
C GLU A 41 -4.75 12.43 -10.33
N ASP A 42 -5.37 11.26 -10.50
CA ASP A 42 -6.82 11.16 -10.69
C ASP A 42 -7.59 11.65 -9.46
N ILE A 43 -7.14 11.28 -8.25
CA ILE A 43 -7.70 11.79 -7.00
C ILE A 43 -7.55 13.31 -6.91
N TYR A 44 -6.38 13.84 -7.25
CA TYR A 44 -6.15 15.28 -7.23
C TYR A 44 -7.08 16.02 -8.21
N LYS A 45 -7.19 15.54 -9.46
CA LYS A 45 -8.11 16.12 -10.47
C LYS A 45 -9.56 16.08 -10.00
N TYR A 46 -9.98 14.97 -9.38
CA TYR A 46 -11.33 14.84 -8.84
C TYR A 46 -11.60 15.86 -7.73
N ILE A 47 -10.69 15.99 -6.76
CA ILE A 47 -10.81 16.96 -5.67
C ILE A 47 -10.80 18.39 -6.23
N SER A 48 -9.90 18.68 -7.17
CA SER A 48 -9.79 19.99 -7.81
C SER A 48 -11.05 20.37 -8.61
N SER A 49 -11.72 19.40 -9.23
CA SER A 49 -12.95 19.66 -9.97
C SER A 49 -14.14 20.00 -9.07
N LYS A 50 -14.14 19.56 -7.81
CA LYS A 50 -15.24 19.75 -6.86
C LYS A 50 -14.97 20.78 -5.77
N SER A 51 -13.74 21.31 -5.69
CA SER A 51 -13.25 22.25 -4.66
C SER A 51 -13.16 21.64 -3.25
N LYS A 52 -14.21 20.95 -2.80
CA LYS A 52 -14.31 20.27 -1.51
C LYS A 52 -15.00 18.92 -1.69
N VAL A 53 -14.38 17.84 -1.21
CA VAL A 53 -14.89 16.47 -1.34
C VAL A 53 -14.88 15.79 0.02
N SER A 54 -15.99 15.17 0.41
CA SER A 54 -16.06 14.41 1.66
C SER A 54 -15.33 13.06 1.54
N LYS A 55 -14.93 12.47 2.67
CA LYS A 55 -14.33 11.13 2.68
C LYS A 55 -15.23 10.08 2.04
N ASP A 56 -16.51 10.03 2.41
CA ASP A 56 -17.42 9.03 1.87
C ASP A 56 -17.60 9.17 0.36
N GLU A 57 -17.70 10.39 -0.14
CA GLU A 57 -17.80 10.69 -1.56
C GLU A 57 -16.53 10.31 -2.33
N LEU A 58 -15.35 10.66 -1.80
CA LEU A 58 -14.08 10.33 -2.42
C LEU A 58 -13.89 8.81 -2.53
N PHE A 59 -14.25 8.08 -1.48
CA PHE A 59 -14.18 6.62 -1.47
C PHE A 59 -15.22 5.99 -2.37
N ALA A 60 -16.45 6.54 -2.45
CA ALA A 60 -17.47 6.05 -3.37
C ALA A 60 -17.05 6.25 -4.84
N TRP A 61 -16.51 7.42 -5.18
CA TRP A 61 -15.97 7.70 -6.51
C TRP A 61 -14.77 6.80 -6.85
N ALA A 62 -13.84 6.63 -5.91
CA ALA A 62 -12.67 5.80 -6.14
C ALA A 62 -13.02 4.30 -6.28
N LYS A 63 -14.04 3.83 -5.55
CA LYS A 63 -14.61 2.48 -5.73
C LYS A 63 -15.26 2.32 -7.10
N SER A 64 -15.94 3.34 -7.64
CA SER A 64 -16.51 3.27 -9.00
C SER A 64 -15.43 3.22 -10.08
N LYS A 65 -14.22 3.70 -9.78
CA LYS A 65 -12.99 3.54 -10.59
C LYS A 65 -12.23 2.24 -10.34
N ASN A 66 -12.75 1.36 -9.49
CA ASN A 66 -12.15 0.08 -9.10
C ASN A 66 -10.79 0.22 -8.40
N TYR A 67 -10.54 1.34 -7.71
CA TYR A 67 -9.34 1.52 -6.91
C TYR A 67 -9.45 0.79 -5.57
N SER A 68 -8.33 0.19 -5.12
CA SER A 68 -8.27 -0.45 -3.81
C SER A 68 -8.27 0.59 -2.70
N VAL A 69 -8.89 0.26 -1.56
CA VAL A 69 -8.91 1.13 -0.36
C VAL A 69 -7.49 1.50 0.07
N SER A 70 -6.56 0.56 0.06
CA SER A 70 -5.16 0.79 0.41
C SER A 70 -4.47 1.76 -0.56
N SER A 71 -4.74 1.64 -1.86
CA SER A 71 -4.21 2.56 -2.88
C SER A 71 -4.75 3.98 -2.69
N ILE A 72 -6.04 4.11 -2.40
CA ILE A 72 -6.70 5.40 -2.14
C ILE A 72 -6.06 6.09 -0.94
N ILE A 73 -5.92 5.37 0.17
CA ILE A 73 -5.34 5.93 1.41
C ILE A 73 -3.89 6.37 1.17
N LYS A 74 -3.09 5.56 0.48
CA LYS A 74 -1.70 5.91 0.13
C LYS A 74 -1.64 7.18 -0.73
N ALA A 75 -2.45 7.25 -1.78
CA ALA A 75 -2.49 8.40 -2.68
C ALA A 75 -2.92 9.69 -1.96
N ILE A 76 -3.93 9.62 -1.07
CA ILE A 76 -4.35 10.75 -0.24
C ILE A 76 -3.21 11.20 0.69
N ASP A 77 -2.50 10.26 1.31
CA ASP A 77 -1.39 10.58 2.20
C ASP A 77 -0.23 11.23 1.43
N GLU A 78 0.13 10.70 0.25
CA GLU A 78 1.13 11.28 -0.65
C GLU A 78 0.77 12.70 -1.07
N LEU A 79 -0.47 12.94 -1.53
CA LEU A 79 -0.95 14.27 -1.92
C LEU A 79 -0.96 15.24 -0.74
N SER A 80 -1.31 14.76 0.45
CA SER A 80 -1.31 15.58 1.67
C SER A 80 0.11 15.93 2.11
N ARG A 81 1.05 15.00 2.02
CA ARG A 81 2.47 15.22 2.32
C ARG A 81 3.15 16.13 1.32
N ALA A 82 2.78 16.01 0.04
CA ALA A 82 3.22 16.90 -1.03
C ALA A 82 2.58 18.31 -0.93
N GLY A 83 1.67 18.54 0.01
CA GLY A 83 1.01 19.83 0.19
C GLY A 83 0.06 20.19 -0.94
N ARG A 84 -0.42 19.22 -1.75
CA ARG A 84 -1.36 19.45 -2.85
C ARG A 84 -2.82 19.44 -2.40
N ILE A 85 -3.11 18.75 -1.30
CA ILE A 85 -4.44 18.71 -0.69
C ILE A 85 -4.36 19.02 0.81
N LYS A 86 -5.43 19.61 1.35
CA LYS A 86 -5.64 19.86 2.77
C LYS A 86 -6.75 18.96 3.30
N ARG A 87 -6.52 18.43 4.50
CA ARG A 87 -7.50 17.67 5.28
C ARG A 87 -8.09 18.61 6.33
N ARG A 88 -9.40 18.82 6.32
CA ARG A 88 -10.11 19.62 7.31
C ARG A 88 -11.35 18.89 7.80
N LEU A 89 -11.86 19.33 8.93
CA LEU A 89 -13.22 18.99 9.34
C LEU A 89 -14.14 20.12 8.87
N ASP A 90 -15.33 19.77 8.40
CA ASP A 90 -16.39 20.75 8.16
C ASP A 90 -17.20 21.03 9.44
N ASP A 91 -18.20 21.91 9.32
CA ASP A 91 -19.07 22.33 10.41
C ASP A 91 -19.92 21.18 10.99
N GLU A 92 -20.09 20.08 10.25
CA GLU A 92 -20.76 18.85 10.69
C GLU A 92 -19.77 17.84 11.32
N GLY A 93 -18.48 18.18 11.42
CA GLY A 93 -17.43 17.29 11.94
C GLY A 93 -17.01 16.20 10.95
N LYS A 94 -17.35 16.32 9.67
CA LYS A 94 -16.98 15.35 8.63
C LYS A 94 -15.61 15.70 8.03
N LEU A 95 -14.84 14.65 7.72
CA LEU A 95 -13.55 14.80 7.08
C LEU A 95 -13.74 15.17 5.61
N VAL A 96 -13.19 16.32 5.23
CA VAL A 96 -13.25 16.88 3.89
C VAL A 96 -11.85 17.16 3.37
N TYR A 97 -11.69 16.90 2.08
CA TYR A 97 -10.47 17.13 1.32
C TYR A 97 -10.69 18.30 0.38
N SER A 98 -9.77 19.25 0.38
CA SER A 98 -9.74 20.36 -0.57
C SER A 98 -8.37 20.46 -1.19
N THR A 99 -8.25 21.09 -2.36
CA THR A 99 -6.94 21.50 -2.87
C THR A 99 -6.30 22.50 -1.91
N ALA A 100 -4.97 22.48 -1.83
CA ALA A 100 -4.20 23.32 -0.92
C ALA A 100 -4.08 24.76 -1.42
#